data_AF-A0A3M7AN29-F1
#
_entry.id   AF-A0A3M7AN29-F1
#
_cell.length_a   1.000
_cell.length_b   1.000
_cell.length_c   1.000
_cell.angle_alpha   90.00
_cell.angle_beta   90.00
_cell.angle_gamma   90.00
#
_symmetry.space_group_name_H-M   'P 1'
#
loop_
_entity.id
_entity.type
_entity.pdbx_description
1 polymer ?
#
loop_
_entity_poly.entity_id
_entity_poly.type
_entity_poly.pdbx_seq_one_letter_code
_entity_poly.pdbx_strand_id
1 'polypeptide(L)'
;MDATSNSSTYPDRLETFNGYWDDNEATARQLAAIGHVFDRPPLEAIEEGSRCVSCSCFVKKELSIRALEGNSTKNYEQSFKNFTYHRSGCIRLQVRIPLEPQATLGGLHGGFRMHELKSKWESRNQPQEPPLPRFHVGQTSSLFSLPTELRLQIYSMILPALDDITEIVPINRDSARIVTKSGQEKTGPRDLTKSNLLRTCKAIHNEALDLLFTNRTYRFANAKTLYLFLRAIGPTGRALLSRVDIYCGSREDAITFALLATCPKLRRLTLRMPRPRLLFPLAPIWQVDGVACLLSLSGLEEVGFEECGASFPRLLREGSHDAELVRRELRRARGERSFVRWVGGFPDL
;
A
#
# COMPACT_ATOMS: atom_id res chain seq x y z
N MET A 1 34.45 -2.85 -11.24
CA MET A 1 33.54 -1.72 -10.93
C MET A 1 33.23 -1.84 -9.46
N ASP A 2 33.89 -1.03 -8.64
CA ASP A 2 33.80 -1.13 -7.19
C ASP A 2 32.38 -0.82 -6.72
N ALA A 3 31.78 -1.78 -6.02
CA ALA A 3 30.40 -1.74 -5.54
C ALA A 3 30.16 -0.74 -4.39
N THR A 4 31.15 0.10 -4.06
CA THR A 4 31.16 0.99 -2.90
C THR A 4 30.72 2.42 -3.19
N SER A 5 30.54 2.83 -4.45
CA SER A 5 30.18 4.22 -4.80
C SER A 5 28.66 4.50 -4.88
N ASN A 6 27.79 3.52 -4.62
CA ASN A 6 26.33 3.61 -4.74
C ASN A 6 25.57 3.25 -3.44
N SER A 7 26.16 3.51 -2.28
CA SER A 7 25.73 3.01 -0.97
C SER A 7 24.67 3.87 -0.26
N SER A 8 23.74 4.53 -0.96
CA SER A 8 22.68 5.26 -0.26
C SER A 8 21.67 4.29 0.35
N THR A 9 21.41 4.45 1.64
CA THR A 9 20.44 3.64 2.40
C THR A 9 19.02 4.16 2.16
N TYR A 10 18.00 3.39 2.53
CA TYR A 10 16.61 3.89 2.45
C TYR A 10 16.40 5.18 3.27
N PRO A 11 16.86 5.29 4.53
CA PRO A 11 16.80 6.54 5.29
C PRO A 11 17.44 7.73 4.57
N ASP A 12 18.66 7.58 4.04
CA ASP A 12 19.36 8.67 3.34
C ASP A 12 18.56 9.13 2.12
N ARG A 13 17.99 8.17 1.38
CA ARG A 13 17.16 8.49 0.21
C ARG A 13 15.88 9.19 0.59
N LEU A 14 15.21 8.73 1.65
CA LEU A 14 13.98 9.34 2.14
C LEU A 14 14.21 10.78 2.60
N GLU A 15 15.33 11.05 3.26
CA GLU A 15 15.68 12.39 3.75
C GLU A 15 15.73 13.43 2.64
N THR A 16 16.14 13.03 1.42
CA THR A 16 16.17 13.94 0.26
C THR A 16 14.79 14.53 -0.10
N PHE A 17 13.69 13.86 0.27
CA PHE A 17 12.33 14.31 -0.04
C PHE A 17 11.72 15.25 1.01
N ASN A 18 12.33 15.35 2.20
CA ASN A 18 11.81 16.15 3.32
C ASN A 18 11.74 17.63 2.95
N GLY A 19 10.61 18.28 3.22
CA GLY A 19 10.39 19.70 2.93
C GLY A 19 9.95 20.01 1.49
N TYR A 20 9.83 18.98 0.63
CA TYR A 20 9.50 19.14 -0.81
C TYR A 20 8.32 18.28 -1.28
N TRP A 21 8.12 17.15 -0.61
CA TRP A 21 7.08 16.18 -0.93
C TRP A 21 6.19 15.87 0.28
N ASP A 22 6.12 16.79 1.24
CA ASP A 22 5.39 16.59 2.50
C ASP A 22 3.90 16.33 2.26
N ASP A 23 3.30 17.00 1.26
CA ASP A 23 1.91 16.77 0.83
C ASP A 23 1.68 15.39 0.17
N ASN A 24 2.76 14.71 -0.24
CA ASN A 24 2.75 13.41 -0.92
C ASN A 24 3.74 12.43 -0.25
N GLU A 25 3.74 12.40 1.09
CA GLU A 25 4.64 11.58 1.89
C GLU A 25 4.60 10.10 1.47
N ALA A 26 3.42 9.58 1.11
CA ALA A 26 3.25 8.20 0.66
C ALA A 26 3.98 7.92 -0.66
N THR A 27 3.94 8.86 -1.60
CA THR A 27 4.72 8.77 -2.84
C THR A 27 6.21 8.88 -2.56
N ALA A 28 6.65 9.84 -1.75
CA ALA A 28 8.04 10.04 -1.40
C ALA A 28 8.68 8.79 -0.75
N ARG A 29 7.98 8.20 0.24
CA ARG A 29 8.42 6.95 0.88
C ARG A 29 8.55 5.80 -0.10
N GLN A 30 7.58 5.64 -1.00
CA GLN A 30 7.63 4.58 -2.02
C GLN A 30 8.77 4.82 -3.02
N LEU A 31 9.00 6.06 -3.46
CA LEU A 31 10.13 6.44 -4.33
C LEU A 31 11.48 6.12 -3.66
N ALA A 32 11.66 6.52 -2.41
CA ALA A 32 12.85 6.18 -1.64
C ALA A 32 13.04 4.65 -1.50
N ALA A 33 11.96 3.90 -1.28
CA ALA A 33 12.00 2.44 -1.16
C ALA A 33 12.53 1.76 -2.43
N ILE A 34 12.23 2.34 -3.59
CA ILE A 34 12.63 1.80 -4.90
C ILE A 34 13.96 2.37 -5.39
N GLY A 35 14.70 3.11 -4.56
CA GLY A 35 16.03 3.60 -4.91
C GLY A 35 16.05 4.98 -5.56
N HIS A 36 14.97 5.76 -5.46
CA HIS A 36 14.96 7.14 -5.95
C HIS A 36 15.38 8.13 -4.86
N VAL A 37 15.95 9.26 -5.29
CA VAL A 37 16.22 10.45 -4.49
C VAL A 37 15.60 11.66 -5.17
N PHE A 38 15.26 12.67 -4.37
CA PHE A 38 14.99 14.01 -4.84
C PHE A 38 16.32 14.78 -4.88
N ASP A 39 16.85 14.96 -6.08
CA ASP A 39 18.05 15.77 -6.29
C ASP A 39 17.58 17.20 -6.57
N ARG A 40 17.94 18.17 -5.71
CA ARG A 40 17.62 19.58 -5.97
C ARG A 40 18.25 19.92 -7.32
N PRO A 41 17.47 20.27 -8.36
CA PRO A 41 18.09 20.68 -9.59
C PRO A 41 18.92 21.95 -9.34
N PRO A 42 20.03 22.17 -10.09
CA PRO A 42 20.54 23.54 -10.22
C PRO A 42 19.39 24.46 -10.66
N LEU A 43 19.45 25.74 -10.28
CA LEU A 43 18.41 26.78 -10.35
C LEU A 43 17.66 26.93 -11.70
N GLU A 44 18.01 26.16 -12.72
CA GLU A 44 17.53 26.21 -14.10
C GLU A 44 16.63 25.01 -14.49
N ALA A 45 16.50 23.96 -13.68
CA ALA A 45 15.65 22.81 -14.04
C ALA A 45 14.23 22.92 -13.48
N ILE A 46 13.31 23.30 -14.37
CA ILE A 46 11.86 23.51 -14.22
C ILE A 46 11.07 22.21 -13.91
N GLU A 47 11.74 21.08 -13.64
CA GLU A 47 11.07 19.78 -13.51
C GLU A 47 11.19 19.21 -12.08
N GLU A 48 10.16 19.42 -11.27
CA GLU A 48 9.99 18.73 -9.99
C GLU A 48 9.89 17.20 -10.23
N GLY A 49 10.80 16.42 -9.65
CA GLY A 49 10.81 14.97 -9.86
C GLY A 49 11.87 14.24 -9.05
N SER A 50 12.00 12.93 -9.28
CA SER A 50 12.94 12.07 -8.57
C SER A 50 13.83 11.31 -9.55
N ARG A 51 15.04 10.94 -9.14
CA ARG A 51 15.98 10.14 -9.94
C ARG A 51 16.40 8.87 -9.22
N CYS A 52 16.46 7.75 -9.93
CA CYS A 52 17.06 6.53 -9.39
C CYS A 52 18.56 6.73 -9.17
N VAL A 53 19.08 6.40 -7.98
CA VAL A 53 20.52 6.55 -7.66
C VAL A 53 21.41 5.63 -8.51
N SER A 54 20.91 4.44 -8.88
CA SER A 54 21.71 3.45 -9.61
C SER A 54 21.67 3.61 -11.13
N CYS A 55 20.52 3.92 -11.74
CA CYS A 55 20.40 4.02 -13.20
C CYS A 55 20.09 5.42 -13.72
N SER A 56 20.03 6.43 -12.83
CA SER A 56 19.72 7.83 -13.14
C SER A 56 18.42 8.04 -13.93
N CYS A 57 17.48 7.10 -13.87
CA CYS A 57 16.17 7.27 -14.51
C CYS A 57 15.40 8.34 -13.75
N PHE A 58 15.04 9.43 -14.44
CA PHE A 58 14.28 10.53 -13.88
C PHE A 58 12.78 10.31 -14.08
N VAL A 59 11.99 10.70 -13.10
CA VAL A 59 10.53 10.59 -13.12
C VAL A 59 9.91 11.84 -12.51
N LYS A 60 9.00 12.49 -13.25
CA LYS A 60 8.28 13.68 -12.79
C LYS A 60 7.39 13.40 -11.57
N LYS A 61 7.22 14.42 -10.73
CA LYS A 61 6.45 14.34 -9.48
C LYS A 61 5.00 13.97 -9.73
N GLU A 62 4.32 14.62 -10.67
CA GLU A 62 2.90 14.42 -10.95
C GLU A 62 2.62 13.00 -11.46
N LEU A 63 3.53 12.45 -12.27
CA LEU A 63 3.42 11.08 -12.75
C LEU A 63 3.63 10.08 -11.63
N SER A 64 4.57 10.36 -10.71
CA SER A 64 4.83 9.51 -9.55
C SER A 64 3.63 9.46 -8.61
N ILE A 65 3.05 10.62 -8.28
CA ILE A 65 1.85 10.73 -7.45
C ILE A 65 0.69 9.98 -8.11
N ARG A 66 0.45 10.21 -9.40
CA ARG A 66 -0.62 9.53 -10.14
C ARG A 66 -0.45 8.01 -10.16
N ALA A 67 0.79 7.52 -10.32
CA ALA A 67 1.06 6.09 -10.36
C ALA A 67 0.95 5.43 -8.98
N LEU A 68 1.49 6.05 -7.93
CA LEU A 68 1.65 5.43 -6.62
C LEU A 68 0.48 5.69 -5.67
N GLU A 69 -0.18 6.85 -5.76
CA GLU A 69 -1.33 7.22 -4.94
C GLU A 69 -2.67 7.13 -5.69
N GLY A 70 -2.64 7.11 -7.03
CA GLY A 70 -3.85 7.13 -7.86
C GLY A 70 -4.77 5.92 -7.68
N ASN A 71 -6.07 6.19 -7.73
CA ASN A 71 -7.14 5.19 -7.71
C ASN A 71 -7.27 4.57 -9.13
N SER A 72 -7.07 3.26 -9.29
CA SER A 72 -6.98 2.54 -10.58
C SER A 72 -8.27 2.47 -11.40
N THR A 73 -9.22 3.40 -11.24
CA THR A 73 -10.58 3.28 -11.76
C THR A 73 -10.87 3.97 -13.10
N LYS A 74 -9.98 4.81 -13.65
CA LYS A 74 -10.17 5.40 -15.00
C LYS A 74 -8.85 5.55 -15.76
N ASN A 75 -8.81 5.09 -17.02
CA ASN A 75 -7.74 5.34 -18.02
C ASN A 75 -6.29 5.05 -17.59
N TYR A 76 -6.09 4.12 -16.66
CA TYR A 76 -4.76 3.75 -16.17
C TYR A 76 -3.88 3.17 -17.30
N GLU A 77 -4.42 2.26 -18.11
CA GLU A 77 -3.68 1.62 -19.21
C GLU A 77 -3.22 2.59 -20.32
N GLN A 78 -3.93 3.70 -20.54
CA GLN A 78 -3.54 4.71 -21.53
C GLN A 78 -2.55 5.73 -20.96
N SER A 79 -2.58 5.98 -19.65
CA SER A 79 -1.78 7.03 -19.00
C SER A 79 -0.32 6.64 -18.72
N PHE A 80 0.00 5.33 -18.76
CA PHE A 80 1.32 4.81 -18.36
C PHE A 80 2.01 3.94 -19.42
N LYS A 81 1.54 3.95 -20.68
CA LYS A 81 2.31 3.36 -21.78
C LYS A 81 3.68 4.05 -21.84
N ASN A 82 4.74 3.29 -21.59
CA ASN A 82 6.16 3.71 -21.52
C ASN A 82 6.62 4.39 -20.22
N PHE A 83 5.83 4.33 -19.14
CA PHE A 83 6.26 4.81 -17.84
C PHE A 83 7.07 3.75 -17.08
N THR A 84 8.32 4.06 -16.72
CA THR A 84 9.20 3.17 -15.95
C THR A 84 10.00 3.96 -14.93
N TYR A 85 10.06 3.46 -13.69
CA TYR A 85 10.93 4.04 -12.65
C TYR A 85 12.41 3.74 -12.87
N HIS A 86 12.73 2.65 -13.58
CA HIS A 86 14.10 2.24 -13.81
C HIS A 86 14.34 1.85 -15.27
N ARG A 87 15.58 2.05 -15.71
CA ARG A 87 16.09 1.46 -16.95
C ARG A 87 16.19 -0.07 -16.79
N SER A 88 16.06 -0.80 -17.89
CA SER A 88 16.26 -2.25 -17.93
C SER A 88 17.64 -2.62 -17.37
N GLY A 89 17.70 -3.61 -16.47
CA GLY A 89 18.95 -4.07 -15.86
C GLY A 89 19.42 -3.26 -14.63
N CYS A 90 18.66 -2.26 -14.19
CA CYS A 90 18.96 -1.55 -12.94
C CYS A 90 18.91 -2.51 -11.73
N ILE A 91 19.92 -2.46 -10.85
CA ILE A 91 19.95 -3.26 -9.61
C ILE A 91 18.80 -2.94 -8.64
N ARG A 92 18.23 -1.72 -8.74
CA ARG A 92 17.07 -1.28 -7.94
C ARG A 92 15.73 -1.62 -8.60
N LEU A 93 15.72 -2.16 -9.82
CA LEU A 93 14.52 -2.72 -10.44
C LEU A 93 14.21 -4.09 -9.81
N GLN A 94 13.67 -4.07 -8.60
CA GLN A 94 13.39 -5.28 -7.80
C GLN A 94 12.05 -5.92 -8.20
N VAL A 95 11.05 -5.06 -8.40
CA VAL A 95 9.70 -5.40 -8.85
C VAL A 95 9.21 -4.30 -9.80
N ARG A 96 8.32 -4.64 -10.73
CA ARG A 96 7.71 -3.65 -11.61
C ARG A 96 6.62 -2.92 -10.83
N ILE A 97 6.73 -1.60 -10.76
CA ILE A 97 5.90 -0.77 -9.90
C ILE A 97 5.12 0.21 -10.79
N PRO A 98 3.81 0.40 -10.53
CA PRO A 98 3.03 -0.23 -9.45
C PRO A 98 2.77 -1.73 -9.68
N LEU A 99 2.57 -2.50 -8.59
CA LEU A 99 2.46 -3.97 -8.59
C LEU A 99 1.19 -4.54 -9.29
N GLU A 100 0.47 -3.73 -10.05
CA GLU A 100 -0.77 -4.12 -10.73
C GLU A 100 -0.47 -4.80 -12.07
N PRO A 101 -0.83 -6.09 -12.26
CA PRO A 101 -0.56 -6.84 -13.50
C PRO A 101 -1.20 -6.21 -14.75
N GLN A 102 -2.29 -5.48 -14.57
CA GLN A 102 -3.04 -4.83 -15.66
C GLN A 102 -2.28 -3.63 -16.26
N ALA A 103 -1.24 -3.12 -15.58
CA ALA A 103 -0.30 -2.17 -16.17
C ALA A 103 0.61 -2.81 -17.25
N THR A 104 0.64 -4.14 -17.34
CA THR A 104 1.63 -4.89 -18.15
C THR A 104 1.04 -5.67 -19.31
N LEU A 105 -0.24 -6.04 -19.25
CA LEU A 105 -0.91 -6.85 -20.27
C LEU A 105 -2.34 -6.34 -20.48
N GLY A 106 -2.47 -5.29 -21.30
CA GLY A 106 -3.76 -4.93 -21.86
C GLY A 106 -4.30 -6.11 -22.68
N GLY A 107 -5.40 -6.72 -22.25
CA GLY A 107 -6.26 -7.51 -23.13
C GLY A 107 -6.44 -9.02 -22.87
N LEU A 108 -5.87 -9.66 -21.85
CA LEU A 108 -5.92 -11.13 -21.75
C LEU A 108 -6.72 -11.76 -20.58
N HIS A 109 -7.24 -11.01 -19.61
CA HIS A 109 -7.99 -11.61 -18.48
C HIS A 109 -9.42 -11.06 -18.36
N GLY A 110 -10.38 -11.93 -18.71
CA GLY A 110 -11.81 -11.67 -18.95
C GLY A 110 -12.67 -11.23 -17.76
N GLY A 111 -12.17 -10.43 -16.83
CA GLY A 111 -12.98 -9.76 -15.80
C GLY A 111 -13.48 -8.37 -16.18
N PHE A 112 -12.95 -7.80 -17.27
CA PHE A 112 -13.14 -6.39 -17.65
C PHE A 112 -14.43 -6.11 -18.43
N ARG A 113 -15.06 -7.11 -19.03
CA ARG A 113 -16.16 -6.84 -19.97
C ARG A 113 -17.32 -6.09 -19.31
N MET A 114 -17.80 -6.45 -18.12
CA MET A 114 -18.99 -5.75 -17.60
C MET A 114 -18.74 -4.34 -17.06
N HIS A 115 -17.62 -4.06 -16.39
CA HIS A 115 -17.38 -2.71 -15.86
C HIS A 115 -16.94 -1.74 -16.96
N GLU A 116 -16.17 -2.19 -17.95
CA GLU A 116 -15.83 -1.38 -19.12
C GLU A 116 -17.02 -1.23 -20.08
N LEU A 117 -17.85 -2.27 -20.26
CA LEU A 117 -19.09 -2.13 -21.03
C LEU A 117 -20.05 -1.17 -20.31
N LYS A 118 -20.16 -1.24 -18.98
CA LYS A 118 -20.98 -0.30 -18.20
C LYS A 118 -20.43 1.13 -18.29
N SER A 119 -19.14 1.34 -18.11
CA SER A 119 -18.51 2.66 -18.23
C SER A 119 -18.53 3.20 -19.67
N LYS A 120 -18.34 2.35 -20.69
CA LYS A 120 -18.46 2.74 -22.10
C LYS A 120 -19.91 2.97 -22.50
N TRP A 121 -20.87 2.23 -21.97
CA TRP A 121 -22.30 2.45 -22.18
C TRP A 121 -22.75 3.74 -21.48
N GLU A 122 -22.29 4.00 -20.25
CA GLU A 122 -22.51 5.26 -19.52
C GLU A 122 -21.87 6.45 -20.24
N SER A 123 -20.68 6.28 -20.82
CA SER A 123 -19.98 7.34 -21.56
C SER A 123 -20.50 7.54 -22.99
N ARG A 124 -21.04 6.50 -23.63
CA ARG A 124 -21.57 6.55 -25.01
C ARG A 124 -23.05 6.92 -25.06
N ASN A 125 -23.77 6.74 -23.95
CA ASN A 125 -25.14 7.22 -23.74
C ASN A 125 -25.20 8.47 -22.88
N GLN A 126 -24.10 9.22 -22.70
CA GLN A 126 -24.25 10.62 -22.30
C GLN A 126 -24.86 11.37 -23.48
N PRO A 127 -26.13 11.79 -23.41
CA PRO A 127 -26.61 12.80 -24.34
C PRO A 127 -25.79 14.06 -24.07
N GLN A 128 -25.47 14.86 -25.09
CA GLN A 128 -25.18 16.27 -24.84
C GLN A 128 -26.35 16.80 -24.01
N GLU A 129 -26.09 17.16 -22.75
CA GLU A 129 -27.13 17.56 -21.80
C GLU A 129 -27.92 18.74 -22.40
N PRO A 130 -29.22 18.60 -22.71
CA PRO A 130 -30.08 19.77 -22.70
C PRO A 130 -30.12 20.30 -21.25
N PRO A 131 -30.29 21.61 -21.02
CA PRO A 131 -30.34 22.16 -19.68
C PRO A 131 -31.46 21.46 -18.91
N LEU A 132 -31.10 20.63 -17.94
CA LEU A 132 -32.03 19.84 -17.17
C LEU A 132 -33.04 20.77 -16.46
N PRO A 133 -34.35 20.46 -16.46
CA PRO A 133 -35.27 21.06 -15.51
C PRO A 133 -34.71 20.81 -14.12
N ARG A 134 -34.54 21.88 -13.33
CA ARG A 134 -34.16 21.79 -11.91
C ARG A 134 -35.22 21.00 -11.16
N PHE A 135 -35.06 19.69 -11.07
CA PHE A 135 -35.71 18.89 -10.04
C PHE A 135 -34.96 19.10 -8.72
N HIS A 136 -35.20 20.25 -8.09
CA HIS A 136 -35.13 20.33 -6.63
C HIS A 136 -36.41 19.71 -6.06
N VAL A 137 -36.56 18.40 -6.17
CA VAL A 137 -37.38 17.68 -5.19
C VAL A 137 -36.40 17.28 -4.11
N GLY A 138 -36.46 18.00 -2.98
CA GLY A 138 -35.64 17.72 -1.81
C GLY A 138 -35.90 16.32 -1.31
N GLN A 139 -35.21 15.32 -1.88
CA GLN A 139 -35.11 14.01 -1.29
C GLN A 139 -34.13 14.13 -0.12
N THR A 140 -34.60 14.74 0.96
CA THR A 140 -33.94 14.69 2.26
C THR A 140 -34.14 13.28 2.77
N SER A 141 -33.19 12.39 2.46
CA SER A 141 -33.13 11.10 3.14
C SER A 141 -33.13 11.39 4.64
N SER A 142 -34.18 10.98 5.34
CA SER A 142 -34.28 11.13 6.79
C SER A 142 -33.19 10.35 7.52
N LEU A 143 -32.45 9.49 6.81
CA LEU A 143 -31.26 8.84 7.33
C LEU A 143 -30.30 9.86 7.95
N PHE A 144 -30.03 10.98 7.28
CA PHE A 144 -29.10 12.00 7.79
C PHE A 144 -29.71 12.96 8.81
N SER A 145 -31.03 12.92 9.02
CA SER A 145 -31.66 13.60 10.15
C SER A 145 -31.60 12.78 11.45
N LEU A 146 -31.19 11.51 11.37
CA LEU A 146 -30.98 10.67 12.56
C LEU A 146 -29.66 11.06 13.26
N PRO A 147 -29.62 10.98 14.61
CA PRO A 147 -28.37 11.02 15.36
C PRO A 147 -27.34 10.02 14.82
N THR A 148 -26.06 10.39 14.86
CA THR A 148 -24.95 9.59 14.33
C THR A 148 -24.92 8.19 14.92
N GLU A 149 -25.26 8.03 16.19
CA GLU A 149 -25.33 6.76 16.90
C GLU A 149 -26.30 5.79 16.23
N LEU A 150 -27.50 6.28 15.87
CA LEU A 150 -28.50 5.46 15.16
C LEU A 150 -28.04 5.13 13.74
N ARG A 151 -27.36 6.06 13.06
CA ARG A 151 -26.82 5.82 11.72
C ARG A 151 -25.73 4.75 11.74
N LEU A 152 -24.84 4.78 12.73
CA LEU A 152 -23.82 3.76 12.95
C LEU A 152 -24.43 2.39 13.27
N GLN A 153 -25.50 2.35 14.07
CA GLN A 153 -26.25 1.11 14.30
C GLN A 153 -26.84 0.56 12.99
N ILE A 154 -27.46 1.42 12.17
CA ILE A 154 -27.98 1.03 10.85
C ILE A 154 -26.85 0.49 9.96
N TYR A 155 -25.70 1.15 9.91
CA TYR A 155 -24.56 0.67 9.14
C TYR A 155 -24.06 -0.68 9.65
N SER A 156 -23.98 -0.90 10.96
CA SER A 156 -23.56 -2.18 11.54
C SER A 156 -24.48 -3.35 11.17
N MET A 157 -25.78 -3.10 10.97
CA MET A 157 -26.76 -4.12 10.56
C MET A 157 -26.70 -4.43 9.05
N ILE A 158 -26.30 -3.46 8.24
CA ILE A 158 -26.29 -3.59 6.77
C ILE A 158 -24.93 -4.08 6.27
N LEU A 159 -23.84 -3.59 6.85
CA LEU A 159 -22.49 -3.94 6.42
C LEU A 159 -22.19 -5.43 6.66
N PRO A 160 -21.34 -6.04 5.80
CA PRO A 160 -20.89 -7.40 6.05
C PRO A 160 -20.15 -7.47 7.38
N ALA A 161 -20.54 -8.42 8.23
CA ALA A 161 -19.75 -8.77 9.40
C ALA A 161 -18.39 -9.31 8.93
N LEU A 162 -17.32 -8.72 9.47
CA LEU A 162 -15.95 -9.15 9.24
C LEU A 162 -15.44 -9.82 10.50
N ASP A 163 -14.71 -10.91 10.32
CA ASP A 163 -14.06 -11.65 11.39
C ASP A 163 -13.03 -10.77 12.11
N ASP A 164 -12.80 -11.02 13.41
CA ASP A 164 -11.80 -10.31 14.22
C ASP A 164 -10.40 -10.36 13.57
N ILE A 165 -10.08 -11.52 12.96
CA ILE A 165 -8.94 -11.71 12.09
C ILE A 165 -9.46 -11.88 10.66
N THR A 166 -9.39 -10.81 9.88
CA THR A 166 -9.84 -10.81 8.50
C THR A 166 -8.66 -11.14 7.57
N GLU A 167 -8.68 -12.34 6.97
CA GLU A 167 -7.70 -12.74 5.96
C GLU A 167 -7.99 -12.07 4.62
N ILE A 168 -6.99 -11.40 4.04
CA ILE A 168 -7.05 -10.81 2.70
C ILE A 168 -6.26 -11.67 1.74
N VAL A 169 -6.92 -12.06 0.64
CA VAL A 169 -6.40 -12.97 -0.37
C VAL A 169 -6.61 -12.39 -1.77
N PRO A 170 -5.73 -12.73 -2.73
CA PRO A 170 -5.96 -12.34 -4.11
C PRO A 170 -7.13 -13.15 -4.69
N ILE A 171 -7.95 -12.52 -5.55
CA ILE A 171 -9.10 -13.21 -6.20
C ILE A 171 -8.61 -14.42 -7.00
N ASN A 172 -7.53 -14.24 -7.74
CA ASN A 172 -6.81 -15.29 -8.49
C ASN A 172 -5.32 -15.15 -8.18
N ARG A 173 -4.53 -16.22 -8.35
CA ARG A 173 -3.08 -16.25 -8.03
C ARG A 173 -2.29 -15.04 -8.57
N ASP A 174 -2.63 -14.56 -9.76
CA ASP A 174 -1.97 -13.43 -10.42
C ASP A 174 -2.83 -12.16 -10.51
N SER A 175 -3.86 -12.02 -9.67
CA SER A 175 -4.73 -10.84 -9.73
C SER A 175 -4.17 -9.66 -8.93
N ALA A 176 -4.30 -8.44 -9.46
CA ALA A 176 -4.22 -7.20 -8.67
C ALA A 176 -5.42 -7.04 -7.71
N ARG A 177 -6.48 -7.81 -7.93
CA ARG A 177 -7.70 -7.70 -7.13
C ARG A 177 -7.59 -8.60 -5.92
N ILE A 178 -7.89 -8.02 -4.78
CA ILE A 178 -7.92 -8.67 -3.48
C ILE A 178 -9.34 -8.69 -2.93
N VAL A 179 -9.57 -9.59 -1.99
CA VAL A 179 -10.87 -9.89 -1.41
C VAL A 179 -10.65 -10.52 -0.03
N THR A 180 -11.65 -10.46 0.85
CA THR A 180 -11.60 -11.21 2.11
C THR A 180 -11.71 -12.71 1.81
N LYS A 181 -11.04 -13.56 2.58
CA LYS A 181 -11.12 -15.01 2.40
C LYS A 181 -12.55 -15.53 2.52
N SER A 182 -13.30 -15.03 3.51
CA SER A 182 -14.73 -15.30 3.64
C SER A 182 -15.54 -14.93 2.39
N GLY A 183 -15.18 -13.83 1.72
CA GLY A 183 -15.79 -13.42 0.45
C GLY A 183 -15.35 -14.25 -0.76
N GLN A 184 -14.15 -14.84 -0.72
CA GLN A 184 -13.65 -15.76 -1.74
C GLN A 184 -14.31 -17.13 -1.63
N GLU A 185 -14.42 -17.67 -0.42
CA GLU A 185 -14.96 -19.01 -0.12
C GLU A 185 -16.49 -19.07 -0.17
N LYS A 186 -17.18 -17.92 -0.12
CA LYS A 186 -18.65 -17.87 -0.18
C LYS A 186 -19.18 -18.55 -1.44
N THR A 187 -19.80 -19.72 -1.23
CA THR A 187 -20.55 -20.46 -2.24
C THR A 187 -21.94 -19.83 -2.43
N GLY A 188 -22.25 -19.35 -3.64
CA GLY A 188 -23.55 -18.78 -4.00
C GLY A 188 -23.48 -17.32 -4.48
N PRO A 189 -24.63 -16.71 -4.84
CA PRO A 189 -24.68 -15.33 -5.29
C PRO A 189 -24.13 -14.37 -4.24
N ARG A 190 -23.20 -13.50 -4.66
CA ARG A 190 -22.70 -12.43 -3.79
C ARG A 190 -23.77 -11.35 -3.67
N ASP A 191 -24.30 -11.17 -2.47
CA ASP A 191 -25.09 -9.98 -2.13
C ASP A 191 -24.16 -8.76 -2.08
N LEU A 192 -23.99 -8.13 -3.24
CA LEU A 192 -23.20 -6.91 -3.38
C LEU A 192 -23.97 -5.67 -2.92
N THR A 193 -25.29 -5.77 -2.72
CA THR A 193 -26.19 -4.66 -2.38
C THR A 193 -25.72 -3.97 -1.10
N LYS A 194 -25.34 -4.77 -0.09
CA LYS A 194 -24.78 -4.30 1.19
C LYS A 194 -23.48 -3.50 1.01
N SER A 195 -22.55 -3.99 0.20
CA SER A 195 -21.28 -3.30 -0.09
C SER A 195 -21.45 -2.10 -1.03
N ASN A 196 -22.45 -2.13 -1.91
CA ASN A 196 -22.73 -1.05 -2.84
C ASN A 196 -23.26 0.20 -2.13
N LEU A 197 -23.86 0.07 -0.94
CA LEU A 197 -24.24 1.20 -0.11
C LEU A 197 -23.04 2.11 0.20
N LEU A 198 -21.86 1.53 0.42
CA LEU A 198 -20.63 2.31 0.64
C LEU A 198 -20.17 3.08 -0.61
N ARG A 199 -20.73 2.77 -1.78
CA ARG A 199 -20.43 3.43 -3.06
C ARG A 199 -21.47 4.48 -3.44
N THR A 200 -22.62 4.55 -2.75
CA THR A 200 -23.72 5.47 -3.13
C THR A 200 -23.47 6.89 -2.67
N CYS A 201 -22.96 7.09 -1.44
CA CYS A 201 -22.80 8.41 -0.83
C CYS A 201 -21.48 8.52 -0.07
N LYS A 202 -20.75 9.62 -0.29
CA LYS A 202 -19.48 9.91 0.43
C LYS A 202 -19.67 10.03 1.95
N ALA A 203 -20.81 10.55 2.40
CA ALA A 203 -21.10 10.68 3.83
C ALA A 203 -21.25 9.31 4.50
N ILE A 204 -22.07 8.42 3.92
CA ILE A 204 -22.20 7.02 4.38
C ILE A 204 -20.85 6.32 4.35
N HIS A 205 -20.10 6.48 3.25
CA HIS A 205 -18.77 5.91 3.12
C HIS A 205 -17.87 6.32 4.29
N ASN A 206 -17.72 7.62 4.53
CA ASN A 206 -16.82 8.14 5.57
C ASN A 206 -17.21 7.68 6.98
N GLU A 207 -18.49 7.68 7.32
CA GLU A 207 -18.95 7.25 8.64
C GLU A 207 -18.84 5.75 8.87
N ALA A 208 -19.10 4.97 7.82
CA ALA A 208 -19.09 3.52 7.91
C ALA A 208 -17.68 2.92 7.79
N LEU A 209 -16.69 3.68 7.29
CA LEU A 209 -15.29 3.24 7.21
C LEU A 209 -14.73 2.85 8.57
N ASP A 210 -15.02 3.62 9.63
CA ASP A 210 -14.55 3.31 10.98
C ASP A 210 -15.02 1.93 11.44
N LEU A 211 -16.24 1.53 11.09
CA LEU A 211 -16.79 0.23 11.42
C LEU A 211 -16.06 -0.92 10.74
N LEU A 212 -15.40 -0.70 9.60
CA LEU A 212 -14.65 -1.73 8.86
C LEU A 212 -13.22 -1.87 9.37
N PHE A 213 -12.55 -0.77 9.70
CA PHE A 213 -11.11 -0.78 10.03
C PHE A 213 -10.80 -0.82 11.53
N THR A 214 -11.74 -0.41 12.38
CA THR A 214 -11.51 -0.37 13.83
C THR A 214 -11.46 -1.77 14.44
N ASN A 215 -10.53 -1.98 15.36
CA ASN A 215 -10.37 -3.18 16.21
C ASN A 215 -10.21 -4.53 15.49
N ARG A 216 -9.84 -4.55 14.21
CA ARG A 216 -9.61 -5.79 13.46
C ARG A 216 -8.16 -5.97 13.07
N THR A 217 -7.73 -7.23 13.06
CA THR A 217 -6.42 -7.63 12.54
C THR A 217 -6.58 -8.09 11.11
N TYR A 218 -5.91 -7.41 10.18
CA TYR A 218 -5.87 -7.82 8.79
C TYR A 218 -4.67 -8.71 8.53
N ARG A 219 -4.91 -9.94 8.07
CA ARG A 219 -3.86 -10.92 7.80
C ARG A 219 -3.58 -11.05 6.30
N PHE A 220 -2.30 -11.05 5.94
CA PHE A 220 -1.83 -11.10 4.56
C PHE A 220 -0.81 -12.22 4.35
N ALA A 221 -1.02 -13.01 3.29
CA ALA A 221 -0.14 -14.12 2.94
C ALA A 221 1.22 -13.70 2.36
N ASN A 222 1.38 -12.43 1.95
CA ASN A 222 2.64 -11.86 1.45
C ASN A 222 2.53 -10.33 1.37
N ALA A 223 3.68 -9.66 1.18
CA ALA A 223 3.74 -8.20 1.09
C ALA A 223 3.02 -7.63 -0.15
N LYS A 224 3.04 -8.33 -1.29
CA LYS A 224 2.27 -7.93 -2.48
C LYS A 224 0.78 -7.73 -2.17
N THR A 225 0.17 -8.66 -1.44
CA THR A 225 -1.25 -8.60 -1.07
C THR A 225 -1.52 -7.44 -0.12
N LEU A 226 -0.64 -7.20 0.87
CA LEU A 226 -0.72 -6.04 1.73
C LEU A 226 -0.59 -4.73 0.94
N TYR A 227 0.36 -4.63 0.01
CA TYR A 227 0.54 -3.44 -0.82
C TYR A 227 -0.70 -3.12 -1.64
N LEU A 228 -1.26 -4.11 -2.32
CA LEU A 228 -2.50 -3.95 -3.09
C LEU A 228 -3.66 -3.51 -2.18
N PHE A 229 -3.70 -4.02 -0.94
CA PHE A 229 -4.69 -3.60 0.04
C PHE A 229 -4.53 -2.15 0.48
N LEU A 230 -3.32 -1.76 0.87
CA LEU A 230 -3.00 -0.38 1.28
C LEU A 230 -3.29 0.64 0.16
N ARG A 231 -3.16 0.23 -1.11
CA ARG A 231 -3.58 1.05 -2.26
C ARG A 231 -5.09 1.07 -2.44
N ALA A 232 -5.75 -0.08 -2.37
CA ALA A 232 -7.20 -0.19 -2.56
C ALA A 232 -8.01 0.58 -1.51
N ILE A 233 -7.55 0.63 -0.26
CA ILE A 233 -8.24 1.36 0.82
C ILE A 233 -7.96 2.87 0.81
N GLY A 234 -6.98 3.31 0.03
CA GLY A 234 -6.60 4.71 -0.12
C GLY A 234 -6.12 5.39 1.17
N PRO A 235 -5.86 6.72 1.14
CA PRO A 235 -5.38 7.46 2.30
C PRO A 235 -6.32 7.39 3.51
N THR A 236 -7.64 7.47 3.28
CA THR A 236 -8.64 7.43 4.36
C THR A 236 -8.66 6.09 5.08
N GLY A 237 -8.61 4.96 4.35
CA GLY A 237 -8.52 3.64 4.98
C GLY A 237 -7.18 3.42 5.70
N ARG A 238 -6.06 3.89 5.12
CA ARG A 238 -4.74 3.83 5.77
C ARG A 238 -4.70 4.63 7.08
N ALA A 239 -5.45 5.74 7.16
CA ALA A 239 -5.60 6.51 8.40
C ALA A 239 -6.30 5.74 9.53
N LEU A 240 -7.04 4.68 9.21
CA LEU A 240 -7.83 3.89 10.17
C LEU A 240 -7.21 2.51 10.47
N LEU A 241 -6.34 2.01 9.59
CA LEU A 241 -5.69 0.72 9.76
C LEU A 241 -4.83 0.70 11.03
N SER A 242 -5.13 -0.24 11.93
CA SER A 242 -4.51 -0.28 13.27
C SER A 242 -3.71 -1.54 13.58
N ARG A 243 -4.08 -2.69 12.98
CA ARG A 243 -3.45 -4.00 13.26
C ARG A 243 -3.22 -4.78 11.98
N VAL A 244 -2.00 -5.25 11.77
CA VAL A 244 -1.58 -6.00 10.58
C VAL A 244 -0.83 -7.27 10.99
N ASP A 245 -1.15 -8.40 10.35
CA ASP A 245 -0.41 -9.67 10.41
C ASP A 245 0.08 -10.00 9.01
N ILE A 246 1.40 -10.12 8.82
CA ILE A 246 2.00 -10.25 7.49
C ILE A 246 3.11 -11.30 7.44
N TYR A 247 3.06 -12.12 6.38
CA TYR A 247 4.19 -12.90 5.91
C TYR A 247 5.18 -12.04 5.11
N CYS A 248 6.44 -12.01 5.55
CA CYS A 248 7.51 -11.23 4.94
C CYS A 248 8.52 -12.11 4.21
N GLY A 249 9.49 -11.49 3.54
CA GLY A 249 10.56 -12.16 2.80
C GLY A 249 10.36 -12.12 1.28
N SER A 250 9.56 -11.17 0.79
CA SER A 250 9.27 -10.99 -0.64
C SER A 250 10.02 -9.78 -1.23
N ARG A 251 10.10 -9.68 -2.56
CA ARG A 251 10.76 -8.54 -3.22
C ARG A 251 9.95 -7.25 -3.07
N GLU A 252 8.67 -7.38 -2.75
CA GLU A 252 7.72 -6.31 -2.53
C GLU A 252 7.81 -5.69 -1.13
N ASP A 253 8.59 -6.28 -0.21
CA ASP A 253 8.67 -5.85 1.20
C ASP A 253 9.00 -4.36 1.32
N ALA A 254 10.00 -3.87 0.57
CA ALA A 254 10.45 -2.47 0.66
C ALA A 254 9.32 -1.48 0.37
N ILE A 255 8.68 -1.60 -0.81
CA ILE A 255 7.60 -0.69 -1.20
C ILE A 255 6.35 -0.86 -0.31
N THR A 256 6.08 -2.09 0.15
CA THR A 256 4.96 -2.39 1.03
C THR A 256 5.11 -1.73 2.38
N PHE A 257 6.27 -1.89 3.04
CA PHE A 257 6.53 -1.29 4.34
C PHE A 257 6.66 0.24 4.25
N ALA A 258 7.20 0.76 3.16
CA ALA A 258 7.22 2.20 2.91
C ALA A 258 5.81 2.80 2.84
N LEU A 259 4.86 2.12 2.21
CA LEU A 259 3.46 2.54 2.20
C LEU A 259 2.78 2.29 3.56
N LEU A 260 3.08 1.18 4.23
CA LEU A 260 2.54 0.87 5.56
C LEU A 260 2.93 1.93 6.60
N ALA A 261 4.13 2.51 6.49
CA ALA A 261 4.60 3.60 7.35
C ALA A 261 3.66 4.83 7.35
N THR A 262 2.86 5.00 6.31
CA THR A 262 1.87 6.10 6.19
C THR A 262 0.56 5.84 6.94
N CYS A 263 0.47 4.77 7.73
CA CYS A 263 -0.71 4.47 8.53
C CYS A 263 -0.53 5.09 9.94
N PRO A 264 -1.13 6.27 10.24
CA PRO A 264 -0.94 6.98 11.51
C PRO A 264 -1.47 6.21 12.73
N LYS A 265 -2.52 5.39 12.55
CA LYS A 265 -3.13 4.61 13.62
C LYS A 265 -2.60 3.17 13.73
N LEU A 266 -1.60 2.80 12.93
CA LEU A 266 -0.97 1.48 13.05
C LEU A 266 -0.29 1.37 14.42
N ARG A 267 -0.75 0.40 15.21
CA ARG A 267 -0.30 0.16 16.59
C ARG A 267 0.22 -1.25 16.79
N ARG A 268 -0.29 -2.23 16.03
CA ARG A 268 0.11 -3.63 16.16
C ARG A 268 0.58 -4.21 14.84
N LEU A 269 1.76 -4.81 14.85
CA LEU A 269 2.31 -5.52 13.70
C LEU A 269 2.77 -6.91 14.13
N THR A 270 2.23 -7.93 13.49
CA THR A 270 2.67 -9.31 13.64
C THR A 270 3.46 -9.70 12.40
N LEU A 271 4.70 -10.16 12.60
CA LEU A 271 5.63 -10.52 11.54
C LEU A 271 5.79 -12.03 11.48
N ARG A 272 5.64 -12.59 10.29
CA ARG A 272 5.92 -14.00 9.99
C ARG A 272 7.06 -14.07 9.00
N MET A 273 8.28 -14.31 9.50
CA MET A 273 9.49 -14.38 8.68
C MET A 273 10.00 -15.82 8.56
N PRO A 274 10.00 -16.43 7.36
CA PRO A 274 10.44 -17.80 7.14
C PRO A 274 11.97 -17.94 7.11
N ARG A 275 12.68 -17.14 7.92
CA ARG A 275 14.13 -17.15 8.07
C ARG A 275 14.54 -16.70 9.47
N PRO A 276 15.60 -17.25 10.06
CA PRO A 276 15.98 -16.96 11.44
C PRO A 276 16.72 -15.62 11.63
N ARG A 277 17.15 -14.97 10.55
CA ARG A 277 17.87 -13.68 10.56
C ARG A 277 17.26 -12.72 9.56
N LEU A 278 17.31 -11.42 9.85
CA LEU A 278 16.88 -10.34 8.96
C LEU A 278 17.73 -10.32 7.70
N LEU A 279 19.05 -10.41 7.86
CA LEU A 279 20.03 -10.42 6.79
C LEU A 279 21.03 -11.57 6.97
N PHE A 280 21.69 -11.90 5.88
CA PHE A 280 22.79 -12.87 5.81
C PHE A 280 23.93 -12.27 4.95
N PRO A 281 25.16 -12.78 5.06
CA PRO A 281 26.26 -12.29 4.22
C PRO A 281 25.88 -12.34 2.74
N LEU A 282 26.11 -11.25 2.01
CA LEU A 282 25.73 -11.10 0.59
C LEU A 282 24.21 -11.10 0.35
N ALA A 283 23.41 -10.66 1.33
CA ALA A 283 21.98 -10.46 1.13
C ALA A 283 21.72 -9.56 -0.10
N PRO A 284 20.77 -9.93 -0.97
CA PRO A 284 20.46 -9.14 -2.15
C PRO A 284 19.85 -7.79 -1.76
N ILE A 285 20.06 -6.77 -2.60
CA ILE A 285 19.67 -5.38 -2.31
C ILE A 285 18.19 -5.21 -1.96
N TRP A 286 17.30 -6.01 -2.56
CA TRP A 286 15.86 -5.98 -2.24
C TRP A 286 15.54 -6.41 -0.82
N GLN A 287 16.34 -7.31 -0.27
CA GLN A 287 16.19 -7.75 1.11
C GLN A 287 16.72 -6.68 2.07
N VAL A 288 17.83 -6.04 1.71
CA VAL A 288 18.41 -4.92 2.47
C VAL A 288 17.44 -3.75 2.52
N ASP A 289 16.88 -3.33 1.37
CA ASP A 289 15.86 -2.28 1.32
C ASP A 289 14.57 -2.69 2.05
N GLY A 290 14.14 -3.94 1.92
CA GLY A 290 12.98 -4.47 2.65
C GLY A 290 13.14 -4.35 4.16
N VAL A 291 14.30 -4.76 4.68
CA VAL A 291 14.64 -4.62 6.11
C VAL A 291 14.78 -3.15 6.49
N ALA A 292 15.38 -2.30 5.65
CA ALA A 292 15.50 -0.87 5.92
C ALA A 292 14.12 -0.18 6.02
N CYS A 293 13.19 -0.49 5.11
CA CYS A 293 11.83 0.02 5.16
C CYS A 293 11.05 -0.54 6.37
N LEU A 294 11.24 -1.81 6.72
CA LEU A 294 10.66 -2.40 7.93
C LEU A 294 11.14 -1.64 9.19
N LEU A 295 12.45 -1.45 9.35
CA LEU A 295 13.04 -0.76 10.50
C LEU A 295 12.73 0.73 10.52
N SER A 296 12.31 1.31 9.39
CA SER A 296 11.81 2.68 9.31
C SER A 296 10.41 2.88 9.90
N LEU A 297 9.67 1.79 10.13
CA LEU A 297 8.43 1.84 10.88
C LEU A 297 8.71 2.26 12.32
N SER A 298 7.78 2.99 12.93
CA SER A 298 7.89 3.49 14.30
C SER A 298 6.51 3.78 14.89
N GLY A 299 6.44 3.90 16.22
CA GLY A 299 5.23 4.20 16.96
C GLY A 299 4.28 3.02 17.14
N LEU A 300 4.77 1.78 17.05
CA LEU A 300 3.97 0.59 17.34
C LEU A 300 3.93 0.32 18.84
N GLU A 301 2.76 -0.04 19.36
CA GLU A 301 2.56 -0.49 20.75
C GLU A 301 2.97 -1.97 20.88
N GLU A 302 2.59 -2.78 19.89
CA GLU A 302 2.77 -4.24 19.93
C GLU A 302 3.46 -4.75 18.66
N VAL A 303 4.55 -5.49 18.85
CA VAL A 303 5.29 -6.16 17.77
C VAL A 303 5.43 -7.62 18.15
N GLY A 304 4.74 -8.46 17.40
CA GLY A 304 4.70 -9.92 17.59
C GLY A 304 5.44 -10.66 16.48
N PHE A 305 5.93 -11.85 16.81
CA PHE A 305 6.54 -12.78 15.87
C PHE A 305 5.79 -14.10 15.92
N GLU A 306 5.27 -14.53 14.77
CA GLU A 306 4.42 -15.72 14.67
C GLU A 306 5.00 -16.75 13.70
N GLU A 307 4.55 -18.00 13.86
CA GLU A 307 5.04 -19.09 13.02
C GLU A 307 4.59 -18.96 11.56
N CYS A 308 5.43 -19.43 10.64
CA CYS A 308 5.12 -19.47 9.21
C CYS A 308 4.42 -20.77 8.76
N GLY A 309 4.06 -21.64 9.70
CA GLY A 309 3.55 -22.98 9.47
C GLY A 309 4.64 -24.07 9.48
N ALA A 310 4.21 -25.34 9.50
CA ALA A 310 5.06 -26.51 9.73
C ALA A 310 6.22 -26.67 8.70
N SER A 311 6.08 -26.10 7.51
CA SER A 311 7.09 -26.18 6.44
C SER A 311 8.34 -25.33 6.68
N PHE A 312 8.34 -24.46 7.70
CA PHE A 312 9.43 -23.52 7.97
C PHE A 312 10.02 -23.75 9.36
N PRO A 313 10.90 -24.75 9.55
CA PRO A 313 11.46 -25.08 10.86
C PRO A 313 12.38 -23.99 11.43
N ARG A 314 12.94 -23.15 10.55
CA ARG A 314 13.83 -22.03 10.89
C ARG A 314 13.15 -20.72 10.52
N LEU A 315 12.68 -20.01 11.53
CA LEU A 315 11.96 -18.76 11.41
C LEU A 315 12.51 -17.74 12.42
N LEU A 316 12.18 -16.47 12.23
CA LEU A 316 12.57 -15.42 13.17
C LEU A 316 11.72 -15.59 14.42
N ARG A 317 12.34 -16.06 15.50
CA ARG A 317 11.65 -16.37 16.75
C ARG A 317 11.70 -15.20 17.70
N GLU A 318 10.65 -15.11 18.49
CA GLU A 318 10.60 -14.33 19.71
C GLU A 318 11.86 -14.57 20.57
N GLY A 319 12.46 -13.50 21.09
CA GLY A 319 13.69 -13.56 21.90
C GLY A 319 15.02 -13.78 21.14
N SER A 320 15.02 -13.83 19.80
CA SER A 320 16.27 -13.74 19.03
C SER A 320 16.79 -12.31 18.97
N HIS A 321 18.11 -12.12 18.86
CA HIS A 321 18.75 -10.79 18.72
C HIS A 321 18.08 -9.91 17.66
N ASP A 322 17.87 -10.47 16.47
CA ASP A 322 17.21 -9.80 15.35
C ASP A 322 15.74 -9.43 15.65
N ALA A 323 15.01 -10.27 16.38
CA ALA A 323 13.64 -9.98 16.79
C ALA A 323 13.57 -8.88 17.84
N GLU A 324 14.51 -8.87 18.79
CA GLU A 324 14.65 -7.81 19.79
C GLU A 324 15.00 -6.48 19.15
N LEU A 325 15.91 -6.48 18.17
CA LEU A 325 16.24 -5.30 17.37
C LEU A 325 15.00 -4.74 16.67
N VAL A 326 14.28 -5.59 15.92
CA VAL A 326 13.06 -5.18 15.21
C VAL A 326 12.05 -4.62 16.19
N ARG A 327 11.82 -5.28 17.32
CA ARG A 327 10.90 -4.77 18.35
C ARG A 327 11.31 -3.40 18.86
N ARG A 328 12.60 -3.22 19.18
CA ARG A 328 13.13 -1.95 19.67
C ARG A 328 12.91 -0.83 18.65
N GLU A 329 13.27 -1.06 17.39
CA GLU A 329 13.15 -0.06 16.34
C GLU A 329 11.69 0.27 15.98
N LEU A 330 10.80 -0.72 15.96
CA LEU A 330 9.40 -0.50 15.63
C LEU A 330 8.61 0.17 16.77
N ARG A 331 9.04 -0.02 18.02
CA ARG A 331 8.42 0.57 19.22
C ARG A 331 8.93 1.97 19.56
N ARG A 332 10.01 2.43 18.94
CA ARG A 332 10.50 3.81 19.11
C ARG A 332 9.40 4.82 18.80
N ALA A 333 9.44 6.01 19.40
CA ALA A 333 8.41 7.01 19.13
C ALA A 333 8.50 7.50 17.68
N ARG A 334 7.36 7.90 17.11
CA ARG A 334 7.33 8.43 15.74
C ARG A 334 8.19 9.70 15.67
N GLY A 335 9.10 9.73 14.69
CA GLY A 335 10.03 10.85 14.49
C GLY A 335 11.35 10.72 15.27
N GLU A 336 11.49 9.75 16.17
CA GLU A 336 12.79 9.47 16.79
C GLU A 336 13.78 8.89 15.78
N ARG A 337 15.06 9.25 15.94
CA ARG A 337 16.14 8.69 15.11
C ARG A 337 16.26 7.18 15.35
N SER A 338 16.61 6.44 14.31
CA SER A 338 16.82 4.99 14.42
C SER A 338 18.13 4.73 15.15
N PHE A 339 18.19 3.67 15.97
CA PHE A 339 19.43 3.24 16.60
C PHE A 339 20.25 2.32 15.70
N VAL A 340 19.75 1.99 14.50
CA VAL A 340 20.45 1.16 13.53
C VAL A 340 21.47 2.01 12.79
N ARG A 341 22.74 1.69 12.99
CA ARG A 341 23.83 2.25 12.22
C ARG A 341 23.89 1.56 10.86
N TRP A 342 24.13 2.31 9.81
CA TRP A 342 24.32 1.78 8.46
C TRP A 342 25.76 1.98 8.03
N VAL A 343 26.41 0.91 7.56
CA VAL A 343 27.80 0.91 7.08
C VAL A 343 27.82 0.31 5.67
N GLY A 344 28.28 1.09 4.69
CA GLY A 344 28.36 0.63 3.29
C GLY A 344 27.01 0.25 2.66
N GLY A 345 25.89 0.81 3.15
CA GLY A 345 24.55 0.50 2.67
C GLY A 345 23.86 -0.69 3.37
N PHE A 346 24.53 -1.34 4.31
CA PHE A 346 23.99 -2.45 5.12
C PHE A 346 23.82 -2.02 6.58
N PRO A 347 22.82 -2.54 7.30
CA PRO A 347 22.69 -2.28 8.72
C PRO A 347 23.78 -3.05 9.47
N ASP A 348 24.37 -2.38 10.46
CA ASP A 348 25.33 -2.93 11.42
C ASP A 348 24.53 -3.66 12.51
N LEU A 349 24.25 -4.95 12.26
CA LEU A 349 23.32 -5.80 13.05
C LEU A 349 24.04 -6.64 14.10
#